data_AF-A0A0K1RW53-F1
#
_entry.id   AF-A0A0K1RW53-F1
#
_cell.length_a   1.000
_cell.length_b   1.000
_cell.length_c   1.000
_cell.angle_alpha   90.00
_cell.angle_beta   90.00
_cell.angle_gamma   90.00
#
_symmetry.space_group_name_H-M   'P 1'
#
loop_
_entity.id
_entity.type
_entity.pdbx_description
1 polymer ?
#
loop_
_entity_poly.entity_id
_entity_poly.type
_entity_poly.pdbx_seq_one_letter_code
_entity_poly.pdbx_strand_id
1 'polypeptide(L)'
;MVAREFGSESSRAEALKALTATLTPANVDLSFWQDVLQALGTLTRPRFLETIPNLVPLILHFEGEVALREVYQSIKDVSRWWK
;
A
#
# COMPACT_ATOMS: atom_id res chain seq x y z
N MET A 1 -25.77 -9.85 1.01
CA MET A 1 -24.55 -10.16 1.79
C MET A 1 -23.39 -9.19 1.52
N VAL A 2 -23.51 -8.21 0.62
CA VAL A 2 -22.41 -7.31 0.20
C VAL A 2 -22.06 -6.23 1.22
N ALA A 3 -23.03 -5.70 1.99
CA ALA A 3 -22.78 -4.58 2.91
C ALA A 3 -21.82 -4.90 4.08
N ARG A 4 -21.77 -6.16 4.51
CA ARG A 4 -20.98 -6.62 5.66
C ARG A 4 -19.51 -6.83 5.28
N GLU A 5 -19.27 -7.36 4.08
CA GLU A 5 -17.91 -7.45 3.49
C GLU A 5 -17.36 -6.07 3.16
N PHE A 6 -18.18 -5.17 2.58
CA PHE A 6 -17.75 -3.80 2.27
C PHE A 6 -17.43 -2.98 3.54
N GLY A 7 -18.20 -3.18 4.61
CA GLY A 7 -17.93 -2.58 5.92
C GLY A 7 -16.62 -3.10 6.55
N SER A 8 -16.37 -4.41 6.46
CA SER A 8 -15.11 -5.02 6.90
C SER A 8 -13.91 -4.54 6.09
N GLU A 9 -14.05 -4.46 4.77
CA GLU A 9 -12.99 -4.01 3.87
C GLU A 9 -12.69 -2.52 4.06
N SER A 10 -13.72 -1.67 4.16
CA SER A 10 -13.53 -0.24 4.44
C SER A 10 -12.83 -0.03 5.78
N SER A 11 -13.22 -0.78 6.82
CA SER A 11 -12.57 -0.70 8.13
C SER A 11 -11.10 -1.15 8.08
N ARG A 12 -10.81 -2.22 7.33
CA ARG A 12 -9.44 -2.69 7.08
C ARG A 12 -8.61 -1.68 6.30
N ALA A 13 -9.18 -1.06 5.27
CA ALA A 13 -8.52 -0.05 4.47
C ALA A 13 -8.14 1.18 5.32
N GLU A 14 -9.07 1.69 6.13
CA GLU A 14 -8.78 2.81 7.05
C GLU A 14 -7.71 2.43 8.08
N ALA A 15 -7.78 1.22 8.65
CA ALA A 15 -6.77 0.75 9.60
C ALA A 15 -5.38 0.64 8.97
N LEU A 16 -5.27 0.10 7.75
CA LEU A 16 -4.00 -0.01 7.02
C LEU A 16 -3.50 1.36 6.56
N LYS A 17 -4.39 2.28 6.18
CA LYS A 17 -4.03 3.67 5.86
C LYS A 17 -3.47 4.40 7.08
N ALA A 18 -4.11 4.25 8.23
CA ALA A 18 -3.62 4.80 9.49
C ALA A 18 -2.28 4.17 9.89
N LEU A 19 -2.15 2.84 9.77
CA LEU A 19 -0.90 2.14 10.04
C LEU A 19 0.24 2.69 9.17
N THR A 20 0.05 2.71 7.85
CA THR A 20 1.05 3.19 6.88
C THR A 20 1.47 4.65 7.15
N ALA A 21 0.58 5.50 7.66
CA ALA A 21 0.91 6.88 8.02
C ALA A 21 1.83 6.98 9.27
N THR A 22 1.91 5.94 10.10
CA THR A 22 2.78 5.88 11.28
C THR A 22 4.11 5.19 11.03
N LEU A 23 4.26 4.57 9.86
CA LEU A 23 5.45 3.82 9.51
C LEU A 23 6.59 4.78 9.19
N THR A 24 7.75 4.49 9.78
CA THR A 24 8.99 5.20 9.54
C THR A 24 10.11 4.18 9.36
N PRO A 25 11.19 4.54 8.68
CA PRO A 25 12.40 3.72 8.61
C PRO A 25 12.90 3.18 9.96
N ALA A 26 12.65 3.90 11.05
CA ALA A 26 13.10 3.54 12.39
C ALA A 26 12.26 2.44 13.06
N ASN A 27 11.05 2.16 12.57
CA ASN A 27 10.11 1.23 13.18
C ASN A 27 9.62 0.12 12.24
N VAL A 28 10.21 0.02 11.04
CA VAL A 28 9.89 -1.00 10.04
C VAL A 28 11.14 -1.78 9.69
N ASP A 29 11.08 -3.10 9.83
CA ASP A 29 12.02 -4.02 9.21
C ASP A 29 11.44 -4.62 7.92
N LEU A 30 12.27 -5.36 7.18
CA LEU A 30 11.87 -5.95 5.90
C LEU A 30 10.74 -6.98 6.03
N SER A 31 10.70 -7.75 7.12
CA SER A 31 9.65 -8.75 7.36
C SER A 31 8.31 -8.06 7.55
N PHE A 32 8.29 -7.06 8.43
CA PHE A 32 7.08 -6.28 8.70
C PHE A 32 6.63 -5.51 7.46
N TRP A 33 7.57 -5.00 6.67
CA TRP A 33 7.27 -4.37 5.39
C TRP A 33 6.56 -5.31 4.42
N GLN A 34 7.03 -6.56 4.30
CA GLN A 34 6.38 -7.58 3.47
C GLN A 34 4.96 -7.91 3.95
N ASP A 35 4.75 -8.03 5.26
CA ASP A 35 3.43 -8.26 5.86
C ASP A 35 2.45 -7.11 5.54
N VAL A 36 2.92 -5.86 5.63
CA VAL A 36 2.14 -4.67 5.27
C VAL A 36 1.76 -4.69 3.79
N LEU A 37 2.71 -4.98 2.89
CA LEU A 37 2.43 -5.07 1.46
C LEU A 37 1.43 -6.18 1.13
N GLN A 38 1.56 -7.33 1.78
CA GLN A 38 0.63 -8.45 1.61
C GLN A 38 -0.77 -8.08 2.10
N ALA A 39 -0.90 -7.40 3.24
CA ALA A 39 -2.18 -6.92 3.74
C ALA A 39 -2.80 -5.88 2.80
N LEU A 40 -2.02 -4.93 2.28
CA LEU A 40 -2.48 -3.94 1.31
C LEU A 40 -2.92 -4.57 -0.01
N GLY A 41 -2.24 -5.64 -0.46
CA GLY A 41 -2.59 -6.40 -1.66
C GLY A 41 -3.97 -7.08 -1.60
N THR A 42 -4.58 -7.17 -0.40
CA THR A 42 -5.93 -7.72 -0.21
C THR A 42 -7.04 -6.67 -0.23
N LEU A 43 -6.70 -5.39 -0.35
CA LEU A 43 -7.67 -4.29 -0.48
C LEU A 43 -8.19 -4.19 -1.90
N THR A 44 -9.40 -3.65 -2.07
CA THR A 44 -9.83 -3.21 -3.41
C THR A 44 -8.91 -2.12 -3.93
N ARG A 45 -8.79 -2.09 -5.25
CA ARG A 45 -7.98 -1.13 -6.00
C ARG A 45 -8.07 0.32 -5.51
N PRO A 46 -9.25 0.96 -5.38
CA PRO A 46 -9.33 2.35 -4.92
C PRO A 46 -8.75 2.53 -3.51
N ARG A 47 -9.01 1.57 -2.61
CA ARG A 47 -8.47 1.60 -1.24
C ARG A 47 -6.96 1.42 -1.19
N PHE A 48 -6.42 0.54 -2.04
CA PHE A 48 -4.97 0.38 -2.19
C PHE A 48 -4.29 1.64 -2.72
N LEU A 49 -4.86 2.29 -3.74
CA LEU A 49 -4.27 3.52 -4.32
C LEU A 49 -4.17 4.66 -3.30
N GLU A 50 -5.13 4.76 -2.38
CA GLU A 50 -5.11 5.77 -1.30
C GLU A 50 -3.95 5.59 -0.30
N THR A 51 -3.39 4.39 -0.16
CA THR A 51 -2.29 4.12 0.78
C THR A 51 -0.91 4.40 0.18
N ILE A 52 -0.79 4.45 -1.15
CA ILE A 52 0.49 4.59 -1.86
C ILE A 52 1.31 5.81 -1.41
N PRO A 53 0.74 7.02 -1.22
CA PRO A 53 1.51 8.18 -0.77
C PRO A 53 2.24 7.96 0.56
N ASN A 54 1.66 7.17 1.48
CA ASN A 54 2.27 6.87 2.77
C ASN A 54 3.46 5.91 2.66
N LEU A 55 3.55 5.14 1.56
CA LEU A 55 4.61 4.16 1.33
C LEU A 55 5.87 4.79 0.72
N VAL A 56 5.75 5.97 0.09
CA VAL A 56 6.87 6.64 -0.60
C VAL A 56 8.12 6.82 0.27
N PRO A 57 8.03 7.28 1.54
CA PRO A 57 9.21 7.45 2.39
C PRO A 57 9.93 6.12 2.68
N LEU A 58 9.18 5.02 2.75
CA LEU A 58 9.72 3.69 3.05
C LEU A 58 10.38 3.07 1.82
N ILE A 59 9.74 3.21 0.65
CA ILE A 59 10.32 2.77 -0.63
C ILE A 59 11.65 3.49 -0.89
N LEU A 60 11.70 4.81 -0.66
CA LEU A 60 12.94 5.58 -0.76
C LEU A 60 14.00 5.14 0.25
N HIS A 61 13.60 4.76 1.46
CA HIS A 61 14.55 4.32 2.49
C HIS A 61 15.17 2.96 2.18
N PHE A 62 14.36 1.96 1.80
CA PHE A 62 14.84 0.60 1.59
C PHE A 62 15.61 0.42 0.28
N GLU A 63 15.16 1.08 -0.80
CA GLU A 63 15.64 0.76 -2.14
C GLU A 63 15.99 2.00 -2.99
N GLY A 64 15.82 3.21 -2.44
CA GLY A 64 16.21 4.46 -3.09
C GLY A 64 15.28 4.93 -4.21
N GLU A 65 15.71 5.95 -4.95
CA GLU A 65 14.88 6.61 -5.98
C GLU A 65 14.61 5.71 -7.20
N VAL A 66 15.49 4.76 -7.50
CA VAL A 66 15.34 3.84 -8.63
C VAL A 66 14.13 2.93 -8.39
N ALA A 67 14.03 2.33 -7.21
CA ALA A 67 12.90 1.50 -6.85
C ALA A 67 11.58 2.28 -6.79
N LEU A 68 11.59 3.52 -6.30
CA LEU A 68 10.39 4.36 -6.34
C LEU A 68 9.88 4.56 -7.78
N ARG A 69 10.79 4.76 -8.73
CA ARG A 69 10.45 4.89 -10.15
C ARG A 69 9.90 3.58 -10.72
N GLU A 70 10.48 2.45 -10.37
CA GLU A 70 10.01 1.12 -10.80
C GLU A 70 8.64 0.77 -10.23
N VAL A 71 8.40 1.08 -8.96
CA VAL A 71 7.09 0.92 -8.31
C VAL A 71 6.05 1.82 -8.99
N TYR A 72 6.36 3.10 -9.20
CA TYR A 72 5.48 4.02 -9.92
C TYR A 72 5.17 3.52 -11.34
N GLN A 73 6.18 3.06 -12.06
CA GLN A 73 6.02 2.55 -13.42
C GLN A 73 5.18 1.27 -13.43
N SER A 74 5.37 0.37 -12.47
CA SER A 74 4.57 -0.84 -12.30
C SER A 74 3.10 -0.50 -12.00
N ILE A 75 2.82 0.42 -11.08
CA ILE A 75 1.45 0.89 -10.79
C ILE A 75 0.83 1.49 -12.06
N LYS A 76 1.57 2.33 -12.78
CA LYS A 76 1.12 2.97 -14.02
C LYS A 76 0.83 1.93 -15.10
N ASP A 77 1.70 0.95 -15.28
CA ASP A 77 1.53 -0.10 -16.28
C ASP A 77 0.36 -1.00 -15.96
N VAL A 78 0.23 -1.48 -14.72
CA VAL A 78 -0.94 -2.25 -14.30
C VAL A 78 -2.22 -1.42 -14.44
N SER A 79 -2.18 -0.12 -14.13
CA SER A 79 -3.33 0.78 -14.30
C SER A 79 -3.76 1.00 -15.75
N ARG A 80 -2.86 0.83 -16.73
CA ARG A 80 -3.19 0.93 -18.17
C ARG A 80 -4.03 -0.24 -18.67
N TRP A 81 -3.91 -1.41 -18.02
CA TRP A 81 -4.71 -2.60 -18.35
C TRP A 81 -6.12 -2.52 -17.75
N TRP A 82 -6.41 -1.48 -16.96
CA TRP A 82 -7.66 -1.33 -16.24
C TRP A 82 -8.62 -0.42 -17.02
N LYS A 83 -9.25 -0.99 -18.05
CA LYS A 83 -10.49 -0.45 -18.64
C LYS A 83 -11.66 -0.64 -17.68
#